data_AF-A0A7X7MEK2-F1
#
_entry.id   AF-A0A7X7MEK2-F1
#
_cell.length_a   1.000
_cell.length_b   1.000
_cell.length_c   1.000
_cell.angle_alpha   90.00
_cell.angle_beta   90.00
_cell.angle_gamma   90.00
#
_symmetry.space_group_name_H-M   'P 1'
#
loop_
_entity.id
_entity.type
_entity.pdbx_description
1 polymer ?
#
loop_
_entity_poly.entity_id
_entity_poly.type
_entity_poly.pdbx_seq_one_letter_code
_entity_poly.pdbx_strand_id
1 'polypeptide(L)'
;ISEFFPLWVMLAGLVSFIGANAAFVLASMLACLQRRYFHLVPTCLLIPGYWVLMSLGAWKGALQLIWKPFFWEKTPHEAQAALETAP
;
A
#
# COMPACT_ATOMS: atom_id res chain seq x y z
N ILE A 1 -8.74 -30.57 0.73
CA ILE A 1 -8.57 -29.29 -0.02
C ILE A 1 -9.16 -29.41 -1.42
N SER A 2 -8.74 -30.41 -2.22
CA SER A 2 -9.28 -30.67 -3.57
C SER A 2 -10.80 -30.90 -3.64
N GLU A 3 -11.40 -31.39 -2.55
CA GLU A 3 -12.84 -31.64 -2.44
C GLU A 3 -13.67 -30.35 -2.30
N PHE A 4 -13.11 -29.30 -1.69
CA PHE A 4 -13.78 -28.00 -1.50
C PHE A 4 -13.36 -26.95 -2.52
N PHE A 5 -12.16 -27.09 -3.09
CA PHE A 5 -11.59 -26.17 -4.08
C PHE A 5 -11.14 -26.95 -5.31
N PRO A 6 -12.01 -27.15 -6.31
CA PRO A 6 -11.63 -27.85 -7.52
C PRO A 6 -10.58 -27.04 -8.28
N LEU A 7 -9.73 -27.74 -9.05
CA LEU A 7 -8.55 -27.14 -9.70
C LEU A 7 -8.88 -25.91 -10.56
N TRP A 8 -10.00 -25.95 -11.29
CA TRP A 8 -10.42 -24.83 -12.15
C TRP A 8 -10.74 -23.56 -11.34
N VAL A 9 -11.30 -23.68 -10.13
CA VAL A 9 -11.54 -22.53 -9.23
C VAL A 9 -10.22 -21.98 -8.74
N MET A 10 -9.28 -22.86 -8.35
CA MET A 10 -7.95 -22.42 -7.92
C MET A 10 -7.20 -21.69 -9.05
N LEU A 11 -7.27 -22.20 -10.28
CA LEU A 11 -6.65 -21.56 -11.44
C LEU A 11 -7.31 -20.21 -11.75
N ALA A 12 -8.64 -20.13 -11.73
CA ALA A 12 -9.36 -18.88 -11.91
C ALA A 12 -9.00 -17.84 -10.82
N GLY A 13 -8.89 -18.29 -9.57
CA GLY A 13 -8.46 -17.46 -8.44
C GLY A 13 -7.02 -16.97 -8.61
N LEU A 14 -6.09 -17.84 -9.02
CA LEU A 14 -4.70 -17.47 -9.26
C LEU A 14 -4.56 -16.47 -10.41
N VAL A 15 -5.27 -16.69 -11.51
CA VAL A 15 -5.30 -15.76 -12.65
C VAL A 15 -5.89 -14.41 -12.24
N SER A 16 -6.98 -14.42 -11.47
CA SER A 16 -7.59 -13.20 -10.97
C SER A 16 -6.64 -12.45 -10.03
N PHE A 17 -5.97 -13.18 -9.14
CA PHE A 17 -5.01 -12.61 -8.20
C PHE A 17 -3.84 -11.96 -8.94
N ILE A 18 -3.15 -12.70 -9.82
CA ILE A 18 -1.99 -12.16 -10.54
C ILE A 18 -2.45 -11.05 -11.50
N GLY A 19 -3.52 -11.29 -12.26
CA GLY A 19 -4.03 -10.37 -13.28
C GLY A 19 -4.51 -9.05 -12.71
N ALA A 20 -5.29 -9.06 -11.62
CA ALA A 20 -5.78 -7.82 -11.01
C ALA A 20 -4.65 -7.01 -10.37
N ASN A 21 -3.70 -7.66 -9.68
CA ASN A 21 -2.55 -6.97 -9.11
C ASN A 21 -1.66 -6.35 -10.20
N ALA A 22 -1.39 -7.08 -11.29
CA ALA A 22 -0.67 -6.56 -12.44
C ALA A 22 -1.43 -5.38 -13.08
N ALA A 23 -2.75 -5.51 -13.29
CA ALA A 23 -3.58 -4.44 -13.83
C ALA A 23 -3.52 -3.17 -12.98
N PHE A 24 -3.49 -3.28 -11.66
CA PHE A 24 -3.38 -2.12 -10.76
C PHE A 24 -2.03 -1.39 -10.90
N VAL A 25 -0.93 -2.15 -10.99
CA VAL A 25 0.41 -1.58 -11.23
C VAL A 25 0.47 -0.92 -12.60
N LEU A 26 -0.03 -1.57 -13.65
CA LEU A 26 -0.06 -1.04 -15.00
C LEU A 26 -0.94 0.21 -15.13
N ALA A 27 -2.10 0.24 -14.46
CA ALA A 27 -2.95 1.43 -14.40
C ALA A 27 -2.22 2.61 -13.75
N SER A 28 -1.45 2.35 -12.68
CA SER A 28 -0.61 3.36 -12.02
C SER A 28 0.50 3.87 -12.95
N MET A 29 1.17 2.97 -13.68
CA MET A 29 2.16 3.34 -14.69
C MET A 29 1.53 4.18 -15.82
N LEU A 30 0.35 3.79 -16.30
CA LEU A 30 -0.38 4.53 -17.33
C LEU A 30 -0.74 5.95 -16.86
N ALA A 31 -1.14 6.10 -15.60
CA ALA A 31 -1.39 7.42 -15.00
C ALA A 31 -0.13 8.29 -14.98
N CYS A 32 1.05 7.72 -14.66
CA CYS A 32 2.33 8.44 -14.74
C CYS A 32 2.67 8.85 -16.17
N LEU A 33 2.46 7.95 -17.15
CA LEU A 33 2.70 8.23 -18.57
C LEU A 33 1.82 9.37 -19.09
N GLN A 34 0.51 9.34 -18.77
CA GLN A 34 -0.43 10.40 -19.16
C GLN A 34 -0.03 11.78 -18.62
N ARG A 35 0.58 11.81 -17.42
CA ARG A 35 1.07 13.04 -16.76
C ARG A 35 2.51 13.41 -17.15
N ARG A 36 3.14 12.66 -18.06
CA ARG A 36 4.55 12.83 -18.48
C ARG A 36 5.56 12.68 -17.33
N TYR A 37 5.20 11.95 -16.27
CA TYR A 37 6.11 11.63 -15.16
C TYR A 37 6.91 10.36 -15.42
N PHE A 38 7.71 10.38 -16.49
CA PHE A 38 8.44 9.18 -16.96
C PHE A 38 9.42 8.61 -15.91
N HIS A 39 10.03 9.48 -15.11
CA HIS A 39 10.96 9.07 -14.06
C HIS A 39 10.30 8.28 -12.92
N LEU A 40 8.97 8.41 -12.72
CA LEU A 40 8.23 7.72 -11.66
C LEU A 40 7.67 6.36 -12.10
N VAL A 41 7.61 6.09 -13.41
CA VAL A 41 7.12 4.82 -13.96
C VAL A 41 7.80 3.59 -13.35
N PRO A 42 9.14 3.51 -13.22
CA PRO A 42 9.77 2.34 -12.59
C PRO A 42 9.40 2.21 -11.11
N THR A 43 9.18 3.32 -10.41
CA THR A 43 8.79 3.33 -8.99
C THR A 43 7.42 2.69 -8.75
N CYS A 44 6.54 2.67 -9.76
CA CYS A 44 5.25 1.98 -9.67
C CYS A 44 5.39 0.47 -9.40
N LEU A 45 6.53 -0.15 -9.72
CA LEU A 45 6.79 -1.56 -9.37
C LEU A 45 6.89 -1.81 -7.86
N LEU A 46 7.11 -0.76 -7.06
CA LEU A 46 7.16 -0.83 -5.60
C LEU A 46 5.77 -0.79 -4.94
N ILE A 47 4.70 -0.61 -5.71
CA ILE A 47 3.31 -0.54 -5.20
C ILE A 47 2.93 -1.77 -4.36
N PRO A 48 3.26 -3.02 -4.75
CA PRO A 48 2.99 -4.18 -3.90
C PRO A 48 3.73 -4.13 -2.55
N GLY A 49 4.96 -3.62 -2.54
CA GLY A 49 5.70 -3.36 -1.30
C GLY A 49 5.03 -2.28 -0.44
N TYR A 50 4.53 -1.23 -1.07
CA TYR A 50 3.76 -0.18 -0.40
C TYR A 50 2.48 -0.70 0.25
N TRP A 51 1.78 -1.66 -0.36
CA TRP A 51 0.60 -2.30 0.26
C TRP A 51 0.95 -3.05 1.55
N VAL A 52 2.13 -3.69 1.61
CA VAL A 52 2.61 -4.35 2.83
C VAL A 52 2.83 -3.32 3.93
N LEU A 53 3.49 -2.20 3.61
CA LEU A 53 3.68 -1.10 4.57
C LEU A 53 2.35 -0.54 5.07
N MET A 54 1.37 -0.34 4.18
CA MET A 54 0.02 0.07 4.58
C MET A 54 -0.64 -0.96 5.49
N SER A 55 -0.50 -2.25 5.20
CA SER A 55 -1.05 -3.34 6.02
C SER A 55 -0.44 -3.35 7.42
N LEU A 56 0.87 -3.13 7.53
CA LEU A 56 1.56 -3.01 8.82
C LEU A 56 1.04 -1.79 9.62
N GLY A 57 0.87 -0.64 8.96
CA GLY A 57 0.29 0.54 9.58
C GLY A 57 -1.15 0.30 10.08
N ALA A 58 -1.97 -0.38 9.29
CA ALA A 58 -3.34 -0.73 9.66
C ALA A 58 -3.38 -1.68 10.87
N TRP A 59 -2.53 -2.71 10.89
CA TRP A 59 -2.41 -3.61 12.04
C TRP A 59 -1.97 -2.87 13.30
N LYS A 60 -0.95 -2.01 13.19
CA LYS A 60 -0.50 -1.19 14.32
C LYS A 60 -1.64 -0.30 14.84
N GLY A 61 -2.38 0.37 13.96
CA GLY A 61 -3.54 1.18 14.32
C GLY A 61 -4.65 0.38 14.99
N ALA A 62 -4.98 -0.81 14.46
CA ALA A 62 -5.98 -1.71 15.04
C ALA A 62 -5.60 -2.14 16.47
N LEU A 63 -4.33 -2.48 16.69
CA LEU A 63 -3.81 -2.82 18.01
C LEU A 63 -3.82 -1.61 18.95
N GLN A 64 -3.50 -0.42 18.43
CA GLN A 64 -3.52 0.83 19.19
C GLN A 64 -4.92 1.19 19.67
N LEU A 65 -5.99 0.87 18.92
CA LEU A 65 -7.36 1.06 19.38
C LEU A 65 -7.70 0.27 20.65
N ILE A 66 -7.09 -0.89 20.85
CA ILE A 66 -7.35 -1.75 22.02
C ILE A 66 -6.54 -1.27 23.23
N TRP A 67 -5.23 -1.04 23.04
CA TRP A 67 -4.33 -0.73 24.16
C TRP A 67 -4.20 0.76 24.48
N LYS A 68 -4.39 1.64 23.50
CA LYS A 68 -4.26 3.10 23.63
C LYS A 68 -5.26 3.82 22.71
N PRO A 69 -6.57 3.71 22.96
CA PRO A 69 -7.63 4.14 22.03
C PRO A 69 -7.57 5.61 21.60
N PHE A 70 -7.06 6.49 22.47
CA PHE A 70 -6.96 7.93 22.22
C PHE A 70 -5.54 8.38 21.84
N PHE A 71 -4.60 7.45 21.72
CA PHE A 71 -3.26 7.77 21.25
C PHE A 71 -3.29 7.88 19.73
N TRP A 72 -2.60 8.87 19.18
CA TRP A 72 -2.42 9.04 17.74
C TRP A 72 -0.98 9.44 17.47
N GLU A 73 -0.26 8.62 16.71
CA GLU A 73 1.12 8.90 16.36
C GLU A 73 1.16 9.89 15.21
N LYS A 74 1.43 11.16 15.54
CA LYS A 74 1.65 12.22 14.56
C LYS A 74 3.09 12.14 14.07
N THR A 75 3.29 12.21 12.76
CA THR A 75 4.62 12.50 12.21
C THR A 75 5.03 13.91 12.60
N PRO A 76 6.27 14.16 13.03
CA PRO A 76 6.76 15.52 13.23
C PRO A 76 6.61 16.31 11.93
N HIS A 77 5.92 17.45 11.97
CA HIS A 77 5.90 18.37 10.85
C HIS A 77 7.15 19.23 10.92
N GLU A 78 7.87 19.37 9.80
CA GLU A 78 9.12 20.15 9.74
C GLU A 78 8.92 21.60 10.23
N ALA A 79 7.73 22.17 10.01
CA ALA A 79 7.37 23.51 10.47
C ALA A 79 7.36 23.65 12.00
N GLN A 80 7.11 22.58 12.75
CA GLN A 80 7.03 22.62 14.22
C GLN A 80 8.42 22.45 14.85
N ALA A 81 9.26 21.58 14.25
CA ALA A 81 10.65 21.41 14.66
C ALA A 81 11.47 22.69 14.42
N ALA A 82 11.21 23.42 13.32
CA ALA A 82 11.90 24.68 13.02
C ALA A 82 11.56 25.82 14.02
N LEU A 83 10.32 25.84 14.54
CA LEU A 83 9.87 26.85 15.52
C LEU A 83 10.44 26.62 16.93
N GLU A 84 10.67 25.36 17.33
CA GLU A 84 11.34 25.05 18.61
C GLU A 84 12.84 25.39 18.60
N THR A 85 13.46 25.49 17.42
CA THR A 85 14.88 25.85 17.24
C THR A 85 15.12 27.32 16.91
N ALA A 86 14.06 28.14 16.82
CA ALA A 86 14.18 29.58 16.62
C ALA A 86 14.55 30.27 17.94
N PRO A 87 15.55 31.18 17.97
CA PRO A 87 15.98 31.87 19.18
C PRO A 87 14.92 32.84 19.73
#